data_AF-A0A6P3HNL6-F1
#
_entry.id   AF-A0A6P3HNL6-F1
#
_cell.length_a   1.000
_cell.length_b   1.000
_cell.length_c   1.000
_cell.angle_alpha   90.00
_cell.angle_beta   90.00
_cell.angle_gamma   90.00
#
_symmetry.space_group_name_H-M   'P 1'
#
loop_
_entity.id
_entity.type
_entity.pdbx_description
1 polymer ?
#
loop_
_entity_poly.entity_id
_entity_poly.type
_entity_poly.pdbx_seq_one_letter_code
_entity_poly.pdbx_strand_id
1 'polypeptide(L)'
;MHAALQIKSLKTARALAMFIFIFLPLWTLLVMGREEGGVGSEEGVGKQCHPSLPPRCPSRSPSDQPWTHPDQSQLFADLSQEELTAVMSFLTQKLGPDLVDARQAQPSDNCVFSVELQLPPKAAALAHLDRGSPPPAREALAIVFFGGQPQPNVTELVVGPLPQPSYMRDVTVEHHGGPLPYHRCPVLLLESLDIDQMIFDRELPQAAGVLHHCCSYKQGGRNLVILTTAPCGVQSGDRATWFGLYYNISGARIYLHPVGLELLIHHKALDPAQWTIQKVFFQGHYYKSLAQLEEQFEAGQVNVVVIPDNGTGWLT
;
A
#
# COMPACT_ATOMS: atom_id res chain seq x y z
N MET A 1 10.10 34.15 30.47
CA MET A 1 9.57 34.62 29.16
C MET A 1 10.60 34.64 28.03
N HIS A 2 11.91 34.67 28.29
CA HIS A 2 12.95 34.71 27.23
C HIS A 2 13.12 33.39 26.42
N ALA A 3 12.91 32.23 27.04
CA ALA A 3 13.05 30.92 26.36
C ALA A 3 11.92 30.63 25.34
N ALA A 4 10.70 31.14 25.58
CA ALA A 4 9.57 30.93 24.70
C ALA A 4 9.66 31.73 23.38
N LEU A 5 10.36 32.87 23.38
CA LEU A 5 10.64 33.65 22.17
C LEU A 5 11.68 32.97 21.28
N GLN A 6 12.71 32.34 21.87
CA GLN A 6 13.77 31.64 21.13
C GLN A 6 13.24 30.40 20.39
N ILE A 7 12.32 29.64 20.99
CA ILE A 7 11.72 28.45 20.38
C ILE A 7 10.79 28.82 19.21
N LYS A 8 10.08 29.96 19.29
CA LYS A 8 9.26 30.45 18.17
C LYS A 8 10.14 30.88 17.00
N SER A 9 11.24 31.59 17.24
CA SER A 9 12.18 32.05 16.21
C SER A 9 12.85 30.90 15.45
N LEU A 10 13.17 29.79 16.12
CA LEU A 10 13.82 28.63 15.50
C LEU A 10 12.86 27.80 14.63
N LYS A 11 11.56 27.79 14.97
CA LYS A 11 10.53 27.10 14.18
C LYS A 11 10.18 27.86 12.90
N THR A 12 10.11 29.19 12.94
CA THR A 12 9.91 30.02 11.73
C THR A 12 11.10 29.96 10.78
N ALA A 13 12.35 29.91 11.30
CA ALA A 13 13.54 29.77 10.47
C ALA A 13 13.61 28.43 9.72
N ARG A 14 13.14 27.33 10.35
CA ARG A 14 13.06 26.00 9.70
C ARG A 14 11.95 25.91 8.65
N ALA A 15 10.83 26.58 8.87
CA ALA A 15 9.74 26.65 7.88
C ALA A 15 10.15 27.46 6.62
N LEU A 16 10.89 28.55 6.80
CA LEU A 16 11.39 29.35 5.67
C LEU A 16 12.44 28.60 4.83
N ALA A 17 13.31 27.81 5.47
CA ALA A 17 14.33 27.01 4.78
C ALA A 17 13.71 25.85 3.95
N MET A 18 12.62 25.22 4.42
CA MET A 18 11.93 24.20 3.63
C MET A 18 11.14 24.78 2.44
N PHE A 19 10.65 26.01 2.54
CA PHE A 19 9.93 26.65 1.44
C PHE A 19 10.86 26.98 0.25
N ILE A 20 12.13 27.30 0.53
CA ILE A 20 13.14 27.61 -0.51
C ILE A 20 13.59 26.35 -1.26
N PHE A 21 13.64 25.18 -0.60
CA PHE A 21 14.09 23.92 -1.25
C PHE A 21 13.05 23.23 -2.10
N ILE A 22 11.75 23.51 -1.93
CA ILE A 22 10.67 22.82 -2.64
C ILE A 22 10.13 23.64 -3.83
N PHE A 23 10.17 24.98 -3.79
CA PHE A 23 9.55 25.81 -4.82
C PHE A 23 10.49 26.31 -5.93
N LEU A 24 11.82 26.33 -5.73
CA LEU A 24 12.78 26.74 -6.77
C LEU A 24 13.02 25.73 -7.92
N PRO A 25 12.86 24.40 -7.78
CA PRO A 25 13.04 23.49 -8.91
C PRO A 25 11.79 23.33 -9.78
N LEU A 26 10.63 23.84 -9.33
CA LEU A 26 9.37 23.73 -10.09
C LEU A 26 9.19 24.87 -11.13
N TRP A 27 9.90 25.99 -10.96
CA TRP A 27 9.85 27.11 -11.92
C TRP A 27 10.84 26.99 -13.08
N THR A 28 11.88 26.17 -12.98
CA THR A 28 12.83 25.95 -14.08
C THR A 28 12.33 24.97 -15.14
N LEU A 29 11.34 24.12 -14.82
CA LEU A 29 10.75 23.17 -15.76
C LEU A 29 9.63 23.76 -16.64
N LEU A 30 9.10 24.93 -16.29
CA LEU A 30 8.00 25.60 -17.03
C LEU A 30 8.47 26.61 -18.08
N VAL A 31 9.77 26.88 -18.19
CA VAL A 31 10.34 27.85 -19.17
C VAL A 31 10.98 27.16 -20.38
N MET A 32 11.11 25.83 -20.39
CA MET A 32 11.82 25.09 -21.45
C MET A 32 10.91 24.35 -22.45
N GLY A 33 9.58 24.56 -22.40
CA GLY A 33 8.61 23.78 -23.18
C GLY A 33 7.70 24.62 -24.06
N ARG A 34 8.24 25.58 -24.83
CA ARG A 34 7.45 26.31 -25.83
C ARG A 34 8.33 26.87 -26.93
N GLU A 35 8.44 26.17 -28.05
CA GLU A 35 8.58 26.79 -29.37
C GLU A 35 7.94 25.92 -30.46
N GLU A 36 6.96 26.51 -31.15
CA GLU A 36 6.36 26.05 -32.39
C GLU A 36 7.16 26.59 -33.59
N GLY A 37 7.18 25.83 -34.69
CA GLY A 37 6.98 26.42 -36.02
C GLY A 37 8.11 26.29 -37.06
N GLY A 38 7.72 25.84 -38.26
CA GLY A 38 8.18 26.50 -39.50
C GLY A 38 8.94 25.65 -40.51
N VAL A 39 8.24 25.21 -41.56
CA VAL A 39 8.79 24.79 -42.86
C VAL A 39 9.10 26.04 -43.70
N GLY A 40 10.26 26.09 -44.38
CA GLY A 40 10.56 27.10 -45.41
C GLY A 40 12.00 27.05 -45.94
N SER A 41 12.13 26.85 -47.24
CA SER A 41 13.37 26.73 -48.04
C SER A 41 13.87 28.11 -48.51
N GLU A 42 15.18 28.35 -48.57
CA GLU A 42 15.92 28.93 -49.72
C GLU A 42 17.44 29.12 -49.46
N GLU A 43 18.17 29.14 -50.57
CA GLU A 43 19.62 29.01 -50.77
C GLU A 43 20.50 30.16 -50.23
N GLY A 44 21.74 29.84 -49.88
CA GLY A 44 22.80 30.83 -49.58
C GLY A 44 24.18 30.20 -49.41
N VAL A 45 25.02 30.32 -50.44
CA VAL A 45 26.41 29.85 -50.57
C VAL A 45 27.33 30.34 -49.43
N GLY A 46 28.15 29.46 -48.82
CA GLY A 46 29.28 29.90 -48.01
C GLY A 46 30.00 28.87 -47.12
N LYS A 47 31.06 28.25 -47.67
CA LYS A 47 32.31 27.80 -47.01
C LYS A 47 32.23 26.87 -45.78
N GLN A 48 32.37 25.59 -46.11
CA GLN A 48 33.01 24.47 -45.42
C GLN A 48 33.86 24.76 -44.15
N CYS A 49 33.45 24.13 -43.04
CA CYS A 49 34.31 23.64 -41.96
C CYS A 49 33.61 22.40 -41.37
N HIS A 50 34.12 21.19 -41.63
CA HIS A 50 33.62 19.95 -41.01
C HIS A 50 34.35 19.72 -39.68
N PRO A 51 33.67 19.70 -38.52
CA PRO A 51 34.20 19.06 -37.33
C PRO A 51 33.98 17.54 -37.49
N SER A 52 35.07 16.78 -37.44
CA SER A 52 35.06 15.31 -37.46
C SER A 52 34.18 14.77 -36.33
N LEU A 53 33.07 14.10 -36.68
CA LEU A 53 32.27 13.33 -35.72
C LEU A 53 33.12 12.19 -35.15
N PRO A 54 33.13 11.94 -33.83
CA PRO A 54 33.74 10.73 -33.27
C PRO A 54 32.98 9.48 -33.76
N PRO A 55 33.64 8.31 -33.85
CA PRO A 55 32.98 7.10 -34.35
C PRO A 55 31.86 6.71 -33.39
N ARG A 56 30.65 6.50 -33.94
CA ARG A 56 29.52 5.99 -33.17
C ARG A 56 29.85 4.59 -32.66
N CYS A 57 29.68 4.36 -31.35
CA CYS A 57 29.71 3.03 -30.78
C CYS A 57 28.67 2.14 -31.47
N PRO A 58 29.02 0.89 -31.85
CA PRO A 58 28.03 -0.03 -32.40
C PRO A 58 26.97 -0.31 -31.34
N SER A 59 25.71 -0.01 -31.65
CA SER A 59 24.56 -0.41 -30.85
C SER A 59 24.39 -1.92 -30.97
N ARG A 60 25.16 -2.68 -30.19
CA ARG A 60 24.89 -4.09 -29.96
C ARG A 60 23.76 -4.14 -28.93
N SER A 61 22.58 -4.56 -29.36
CA SER A 61 21.51 -4.98 -28.45
C SER A 61 22.12 -6.03 -27.51
N PRO A 62 21.92 -5.95 -26.18
CA PRO A 62 22.31 -7.04 -25.30
C PRO A 62 21.58 -8.28 -25.80
N SER A 63 22.33 -9.29 -26.22
CA SER A 63 21.79 -10.63 -26.42
C SER A 63 21.12 -11.04 -25.10
N ASP A 64 19.94 -11.66 -25.19
CA ASP A 64 19.31 -12.43 -24.09
C ASP A 64 20.17 -13.66 -23.76
N GLN A 65 21.39 -13.42 -23.29
CA GLN A 65 22.15 -14.42 -22.56
C GLN A 65 21.53 -14.44 -21.16
N PRO A 66 21.12 -15.60 -20.63
CA PRO A 66 20.81 -15.72 -19.22
C PRO A 66 22.01 -15.18 -18.45
N TRP A 67 21.82 -14.06 -17.74
CA TRP A 67 22.83 -13.57 -16.82
C TRP A 67 22.97 -14.64 -15.75
N THR A 68 23.90 -15.57 -15.96
CA THR A 68 24.38 -16.45 -14.90
C THR A 68 25.15 -15.54 -13.97
N HIS A 69 24.43 -15.03 -12.97
CA HIS A 69 25.04 -14.29 -11.89
C HIS A 69 26.23 -15.11 -11.38
N PRO A 70 27.43 -14.52 -11.23
CA PRO A 70 28.54 -15.24 -10.63
C PRO A 70 28.07 -15.79 -9.27
N ASP A 71 28.46 -17.03 -8.95
CA ASP A 71 28.01 -17.80 -7.78
C ASP A 71 28.03 -16.97 -6.47
N GLN A 72 28.96 -16.01 -6.38
CA GLN A 72 29.12 -15.06 -5.27
C GLN A 72 27.95 -14.07 -5.08
N SER A 73 27.21 -13.73 -6.15
CA SER A 73 26.06 -12.81 -6.09
C SER A 73 24.79 -13.48 -5.56
N GLN A 74 24.77 -14.82 -5.43
CA GLN A 74 23.62 -15.55 -4.91
C GLN A 74 23.32 -15.21 -3.44
N LEU A 75 24.28 -14.66 -2.70
CA LEU A 75 24.07 -14.17 -1.33
C LEU A 75 22.96 -13.12 -1.21
N PHE A 76 22.74 -12.33 -2.26
CA PHE A 76 21.74 -11.26 -2.30
C PHE A 76 20.59 -11.57 -3.25
N ALA A 77 20.59 -12.74 -3.89
CA ALA A 77 19.49 -13.18 -4.72
C ALA A 77 18.29 -13.52 -3.83
N ASP A 78 17.11 -13.08 -4.25
CA ASP A 78 15.85 -13.45 -3.61
C ASP A 78 15.69 -14.98 -3.52
N LEU A 79 14.77 -15.42 -2.66
CA LEU A 79 14.50 -16.84 -2.48
C LEU A 79 13.93 -17.45 -3.76
N SER A 80 14.45 -18.62 -4.15
CA SER A 80 13.85 -19.38 -5.25
C SER A 80 12.49 -19.98 -4.84
N GLN A 81 11.73 -20.46 -5.81
CA GLN A 81 10.46 -21.15 -5.54
C GLN A 81 10.67 -22.41 -4.68
N GLU A 82 11.76 -23.15 -4.91
CA GLU A 82 12.12 -24.33 -4.13
C GLU A 82 12.47 -23.95 -2.69
N GLU A 83 13.22 -22.87 -2.49
CA GLU A 83 13.58 -22.37 -1.15
C GLU A 83 12.35 -21.88 -0.39
N LEU A 84 11.47 -21.10 -1.03
CA LEU A 84 10.20 -20.68 -0.44
C LEU A 84 9.35 -21.88 -0.04
N THR A 85 9.25 -22.89 -0.91
CA THR A 85 8.50 -24.13 -0.63
C THR A 85 9.10 -24.89 0.55
N ALA A 86 10.43 -24.96 0.65
CA ALA A 86 11.12 -25.61 1.75
C ALA A 86 10.87 -24.89 3.08
N VAL A 87 10.92 -23.55 3.10
CA VAL A 87 10.62 -22.74 4.30
C VAL A 87 9.16 -22.90 4.71
N MET A 88 8.22 -22.78 3.78
CA MET A 88 6.80 -22.98 4.07
C MET A 88 6.51 -24.37 4.62
N SER A 89 7.10 -25.42 4.04
CA SER A 89 6.94 -26.79 4.53
C SER A 89 7.51 -26.96 5.95
N PHE A 90 8.68 -26.37 6.21
CA PHE A 90 9.29 -26.40 7.53
C PHE A 90 8.45 -25.66 8.58
N LEU A 91 7.93 -24.47 8.25
CA LEU A 91 7.05 -23.68 9.13
C LEU A 91 5.76 -24.44 9.44
N THR A 92 5.09 -25.00 8.44
CA THR A 92 3.88 -25.83 8.63
C THR A 92 4.14 -26.99 9.59
N GLN A 93 5.30 -27.66 9.47
CA GLN A 93 5.66 -28.75 10.38
C GLN A 93 5.92 -28.26 11.82
N LYS A 94 6.55 -27.09 11.99
CA LYS A 94 6.99 -26.59 13.31
C LYS A 94 5.93 -25.83 14.08
N LEU A 95 5.11 -25.05 13.39
CA LEU A 95 4.06 -24.21 13.98
C LEU A 95 2.75 -24.98 14.19
N GLY A 96 2.61 -26.15 13.56
CA GLY A 96 1.50 -27.08 13.82
C GLY A 96 0.36 -26.97 12.81
N PRO A 97 -0.68 -27.81 12.98
CA PRO A 97 -1.76 -27.97 12.00
C PRO A 97 -2.76 -26.81 11.96
N ASP A 98 -2.72 -25.90 12.95
CA ASP A 98 -3.66 -24.77 13.05
C ASP A 98 -3.28 -23.59 12.15
N LEU A 99 -2.19 -23.70 11.35
CA LEU A 99 -1.83 -22.71 10.35
C LEU A 99 -2.82 -22.75 9.17
N VAL A 100 -3.39 -21.60 8.86
CA VAL A 100 -4.30 -21.37 7.74
C VAL A 100 -3.57 -20.66 6.60
N ASP A 101 -3.97 -20.93 5.35
CA ASP A 101 -3.53 -20.14 4.19
C ASP A 101 -3.93 -18.68 4.40
N ALA A 102 -2.98 -17.75 4.35
CA ALA A 102 -3.24 -16.32 4.58
C ALA A 102 -4.28 -15.72 3.63
N ARG A 103 -4.54 -16.32 2.46
CA ARG A 103 -5.60 -15.90 1.53
C ARG A 103 -7.01 -16.22 2.04
N GLN A 104 -7.12 -17.13 3.00
CA GLN A 104 -8.35 -17.61 3.60
C GLN A 104 -8.40 -17.37 5.12
N ALA A 105 -7.36 -16.76 5.69
CA ALA A 105 -7.25 -16.55 7.12
C ALA A 105 -8.20 -15.45 7.60
N GLN A 106 -8.99 -15.78 8.63
CA GLN A 106 -9.72 -14.82 9.43
C GLN A 106 -8.78 -14.12 10.42
N PRO A 107 -9.15 -12.96 10.98
CA PRO A 107 -8.29 -12.24 11.92
C PRO A 107 -7.92 -13.06 13.16
N SER A 108 -8.76 -14.02 13.56
CA SER A 108 -8.51 -14.96 14.67
C SER A 108 -7.65 -16.16 14.32
N ASP A 109 -7.24 -16.34 13.07
CA ASP A 109 -6.46 -17.49 12.65
C ASP A 109 -4.95 -17.24 12.80
N ASN A 110 -4.18 -18.32 12.74
CA ASN A 110 -2.72 -18.24 12.63
C ASN A 110 -2.35 -18.40 11.15
N CYS A 111 -1.56 -17.49 10.58
CA CYS A 111 -1.15 -17.60 9.18
C CYS A 111 0.27 -17.03 8.95
N VAL A 112 0.95 -17.57 7.94
CA VAL A 112 2.20 -17.00 7.45
C VAL A 112 1.86 -15.91 6.44
N PHE A 113 2.11 -14.65 6.78
CA PHE A 113 1.81 -13.50 5.94
C PHE A 113 2.79 -13.36 4.77
N SER A 114 4.09 -13.48 5.06
CA SER A 114 5.14 -13.38 4.06
C SER A 114 6.34 -14.24 4.42
N VAL A 115 7.11 -14.63 3.39
CA VAL A 115 8.43 -15.24 3.51
C VAL A 115 9.32 -14.58 2.46
N GLU A 116 10.44 -14.03 2.90
CA GLU A 116 11.41 -13.37 2.03
C GLU A 116 12.85 -13.63 2.48
N LEU A 117 13.83 -13.20 1.70
CA LEU A 117 15.25 -13.37 2.03
C LEU A 117 15.61 -12.59 3.30
N GLN A 118 16.21 -13.26 4.29
CA GLN A 118 16.93 -12.57 5.36
C GLN A 118 18.32 -12.21 4.85
N LEU A 119 18.58 -10.91 4.67
CA LEU A 119 19.89 -10.45 4.23
C LEU A 119 20.98 -10.82 5.25
N PRO A 120 22.14 -11.33 4.80
CA PRO A 120 23.20 -11.74 5.70
C PRO A 120 23.87 -10.55 6.38
N PRO A 121 24.49 -10.73 7.56
CA PRO A 121 25.28 -9.68 8.20
C PRO A 121 26.37 -9.16 7.28
N LYS A 122 26.42 -7.83 7.09
CA LYS A 122 27.35 -7.17 6.16
C LYS A 122 28.81 -7.60 6.35
N ALA A 123 29.25 -7.75 7.60
CA ALA A 123 30.62 -8.15 7.90
C ALA A 123 30.96 -9.55 7.36
N ALA A 124 30.03 -10.50 7.48
CA ALA A 124 30.20 -11.87 6.98
C ALA A 124 30.10 -11.92 5.44
N ALA A 125 29.17 -11.15 4.85
CA ALA A 125 29.07 -11.02 3.41
C ALA A 125 30.37 -10.47 2.80
N LEU A 126 30.94 -9.38 3.35
CA LEU A 126 32.22 -8.84 2.89
C LEU A 126 33.40 -9.79 3.15
N ALA A 127 33.36 -10.58 4.23
CA ALA A 127 34.38 -11.61 4.46
C ALA A 127 34.38 -12.68 3.37
N HIS A 128 33.20 -13.11 2.92
CA HIS A 128 33.06 -14.04 1.82
C HIS A 128 33.51 -13.42 0.50
N LEU A 129 32.97 -12.25 0.16
CA LEU A 129 33.18 -11.60 -1.14
C LEU A 129 34.62 -11.11 -1.35
N ASP A 130 35.21 -10.48 -0.34
CA ASP A 130 36.52 -9.80 -0.49
C ASP A 130 37.69 -10.68 -0.05
N ARG A 131 37.44 -11.61 0.89
CA ARG A 131 38.50 -12.39 1.57
C ARG A 131 38.38 -13.90 1.35
N GLY A 132 37.42 -14.36 0.54
CA GLY A 132 37.23 -15.78 0.25
C GLY A 132 36.86 -16.62 1.47
N SER A 133 36.27 -16.02 2.51
CA SER A 133 35.72 -16.78 3.66
C SER A 133 34.54 -17.64 3.20
N PRO A 134 34.13 -18.68 3.94
CA PRO A 134 32.89 -19.41 3.63
C PRO A 134 31.67 -18.47 3.58
N PRO A 135 30.66 -18.75 2.72
CA PRO A 135 29.46 -17.93 2.65
C PRO A 135 28.70 -17.98 3.98
N PRO A 136 28.07 -16.87 4.42
CA PRO A 136 27.17 -16.89 5.55
C PRO A 136 25.99 -17.83 5.28
N ALA A 137 25.36 -18.32 6.36
CA ALA A 137 24.13 -19.11 6.23
C ALA A 137 23.08 -18.29 5.46
N ARG A 138 22.48 -18.92 4.44
CA ARG A 138 21.36 -18.34 3.70
C ARG A 138 20.08 -18.62 4.49
N GLU A 139 19.36 -17.56 4.84
CA GLU A 139 18.21 -17.63 5.75
C GLU A 139 17.01 -16.91 5.12
N ALA A 140 15.81 -17.26 5.57
CA ALA A 140 14.57 -16.58 5.24
C ALA A 140 14.01 -15.87 6.47
N LEU A 141 13.36 -14.74 6.28
CA LEU A 141 12.53 -14.08 7.29
C LEU A 141 11.07 -14.37 6.97
N ALA A 142 10.35 -14.95 7.92
CA ALA A 142 8.92 -15.20 7.83
C ALA A 142 8.17 -14.29 8.80
N ILE A 143 7.15 -13.59 8.32
CA ILE A 143 6.23 -12.83 9.15
C ILE A 143 5.00 -13.70 9.39
N VAL A 144 4.69 -13.98 10.65
CA VAL A 144 3.57 -14.82 11.07
C VAL A 144 2.59 -14.00 11.90
N PHE A 145 1.31 -14.11 11.57
CA PHE A 145 0.22 -13.56 12.36
C PHE A 145 -0.28 -14.66 13.27
N PHE A 146 -0.22 -14.43 14.59
CA PHE A 146 -0.79 -15.33 15.59
C PHE A 146 -2.09 -14.72 16.14
N GLY A 147 -3.20 -14.91 15.43
CA GLY A 147 -4.53 -14.45 15.84
C GLY A 147 -5.21 -15.37 16.85
N GLY A 148 -4.91 -16.67 16.80
CA GLY A 148 -5.65 -17.74 17.50
C GLY A 148 -5.24 -17.96 18.95
N GLN A 149 -4.92 -16.88 19.67
CA GLN A 149 -4.39 -16.95 21.04
C GLN A 149 -4.88 -15.80 21.92
N PRO A 150 -4.84 -15.93 23.27
CA PRO A 150 -5.36 -14.91 24.18
C PRO A 150 -4.73 -13.52 24.03
N GLN A 151 -3.47 -13.45 23.60
CA GLN A 151 -2.76 -12.20 23.30
C GLN A 151 -2.21 -12.26 21.88
N PRO A 152 -3.02 -11.92 20.86
CA PRO A 152 -2.58 -11.96 19.48
C PRO A 152 -1.35 -11.10 19.23
N ASN A 153 -0.45 -11.57 18.37
CA ASN A 153 0.77 -10.85 18.03
C ASN A 153 1.22 -11.11 16.59
N VAL A 154 2.15 -10.28 16.14
CA VAL A 154 2.90 -10.51 14.90
C VAL A 154 4.32 -10.93 15.30
N THR A 155 4.84 -11.95 14.64
CA THR A 155 6.15 -12.52 14.97
C THR A 155 7.01 -12.60 13.71
N GLU A 156 8.26 -12.19 13.85
CA GLU A 156 9.32 -12.31 12.85
C GLU A 156 10.18 -13.55 13.16
N LEU A 157 10.21 -14.51 12.23
CA LEU A 157 10.90 -15.78 12.39
C LEU A 157 12.02 -15.91 11.36
N VAL A 158 13.27 -16.05 11.80
CA VAL A 158 14.40 -16.40 10.93
C VAL A 158 14.47 -17.91 10.79
N VAL A 159 14.44 -18.41 9.55
CA VAL A 159 14.41 -19.84 9.19
C VAL A 159 15.63 -20.18 8.33
N GLY A 160 16.35 -21.24 8.69
CA GLY A 160 17.54 -21.64 7.93
C GLY A 160 18.24 -22.91 8.45
N PRO A 161 19.41 -23.24 7.90
CA PRO A 161 19.97 -22.67 6.67
C PRO A 161 19.27 -23.25 5.43
N LEU A 162 19.15 -22.47 4.36
CA LEU A 162 18.65 -22.94 3.07
C LEU A 162 19.71 -23.78 2.33
N PRO A 163 19.31 -24.74 1.46
CA PRO A 163 17.95 -25.05 1.00
C PRO A 163 17.18 -26.05 1.89
N GLN A 164 17.79 -26.58 2.96
CA GLN A 164 17.18 -27.55 3.86
C GLN A 164 17.11 -26.98 5.29
N PRO A 165 16.07 -26.18 5.61
CA PRO A 165 15.94 -25.56 6.92
C PRO A 165 15.95 -26.59 8.05
N SER A 166 16.67 -26.26 9.12
CA SER A 166 16.79 -27.11 10.31
C SER A 166 16.52 -26.36 11.61
N TYR A 167 16.55 -25.02 11.59
CA TYR A 167 16.20 -24.18 12.73
C TYR A 167 15.20 -23.08 12.34
N MET A 168 14.55 -22.56 13.38
CA MET A 168 13.75 -21.34 13.36
C MET A 168 14.02 -20.58 14.65
N ARG A 169 14.18 -19.26 14.55
CA ARG A 169 14.42 -18.37 15.69
C ARG A 169 13.44 -17.20 15.64
N ASP A 170 12.78 -16.93 16.75
CA ASP A 170 12.02 -15.70 16.92
C ASP A 170 12.98 -14.54 17.20
N VAL A 171 12.98 -13.55 16.31
CA VAL A 171 13.84 -12.36 16.40
C VAL A 171 13.03 -11.10 16.72
N THR A 172 11.74 -11.22 16.98
CA THR A 172 10.81 -10.10 17.17
C THR A 172 11.26 -9.18 18.32
N VAL A 173 11.59 -9.76 19.47
CA VAL A 173 12.02 -8.98 20.64
C VAL A 173 13.41 -8.39 20.43
N GLU A 174 14.30 -9.08 19.72
CA GLU A 174 15.63 -8.58 19.39
C GLU A 174 15.55 -7.33 18.50
N HIS A 175 14.66 -7.36 17.49
CA HIS A 175 14.48 -6.25 16.57
C HIS A 175 13.70 -5.07 17.17
N HIS A 176 12.66 -5.36 17.97
CA HIS A 176 11.66 -4.35 18.36
C HIS A 176 11.67 -4.00 19.86
N GLY A 177 12.45 -4.71 20.68
CA GLY A 177 12.50 -4.52 22.13
C GLY A 177 11.26 -5.03 22.88
N GLY A 178 10.37 -5.77 22.21
CA GLY A 178 9.13 -6.32 22.75
C GLY A 178 8.27 -7.00 21.68
N PRO A 179 7.11 -7.57 22.05
CA PRO A 179 6.19 -8.17 21.10
C PRO A 179 5.56 -7.11 20.19
N LEU A 180 5.28 -7.46 18.92
CA LEU A 180 4.54 -6.59 18.02
C LEU A 180 3.03 -6.72 18.26
N PRO A 181 2.34 -5.62 18.61
CA PRO A 181 0.89 -5.66 18.81
C PRO A 181 0.15 -6.03 17.53
N TYR A 182 -0.86 -6.90 17.64
CA TYR A 182 -1.59 -7.43 16.48
C TYR A 182 -2.23 -6.38 15.58
N HIS A 183 -2.73 -5.28 16.13
CA HIS A 183 -3.36 -4.21 15.34
C HIS A 183 -2.42 -3.55 14.31
N ARG A 184 -1.10 -3.78 14.41
CA ARG A 184 -0.10 -3.32 13.43
C ARG A 184 0.02 -4.24 12.21
N CYS A 185 -0.61 -5.41 12.21
CA CYS A 185 -0.63 -6.28 11.04
C CYS A 185 -1.28 -5.53 9.85
N PRO A 186 -0.72 -5.64 8.64
CA PRO A 186 -1.41 -5.24 7.43
C PRO A 186 -2.81 -5.84 7.32
N VAL A 187 -3.71 -5.14 6.63
CA VAL A 187 -5.05 -5.66 6.32
C VAL A 187 -4.92 -6.82 5.35
N LEU A 188 -5.52 -7.96 5.69
CA LEU A 188 -5.51 -9.14 4.83
C LEU A 188 -6.50 -9.00 3.66
N LEU A 189 -6.32 -9.82 2.62
CA LEU A 189 -7.25 -9.88 1.50
C LEU A 189 -8.66 -10.27 1.98
N LEU A 190 -8.76 -11.32 2.80
CA LEU A 190 -10.06 -11.78 3.30
C LEU A 190 -10.71 -10.74 4.22
N GLU A 191 -9.92 -10.06 5.05
CA GLU A 191 -10.40 -8.93 5.86
C GLU A 191 -11.01 -7.82 4.99
N SER A 192 -10.38 -7.51 3.85
CA SER A 192 -10.93 -6.55 2.89
C SER A 192 -12.25 -7.03 2.26
N LEU A 193 -12.34 -8.33 1.94
CA LEU A 193 -13.55 -8.94 1.36
C LEU A 193 -14.70 -9.00 2.38
N ASP A 194 -14.41 -9.27 3.65
CA ASP A 194 -15.41 -9.28 4.71
C ASP A 194 -15.93 -7.86 4.98
N ILE A 195 -15.07 -6.83 4.86
CA ILE A 195 -15.48 -5.41 4.91
C ILE A 195 -16.37 -5.07 3.72
N ASP A 196 -15.98 -5.47 2.51
CA ASP A 196 -16.81 -5.31 1.30
C ASP A 196 -18.20 -5.94 1.52
N GLN A 197 -18.24 -7.19 1.99
CA GLN A 197 -19.49 -7.89 2.26
C GLN A 197 -20.34 -7.17 3.29
N MET A 198 -19.75 -6.75 4.42
CA MET A 198 -20.43 -5.96 5.43
C MET A 198 -21.07 -4.70 4.82
N ILE A 199 -20.29 -3.93 4.05
CA ILE A 199 -20.78 -2.69 3.43
C ILE A 199 -21.94 -2.98 2.49
N PHE A 200 -21.74 -3.86 1.50
CA PHE A 200 -22.68 -4.05 0.41
C PHE A 200 -23.93 -4.85 0.79
N ASP A 201 -23.80 -5.85 1.66
CA ASP A 201 -24.92 -6.75 1.98
C ASP A 201 -25.70 -6.29 3.22
N ARG A 202 -25.04 -5.62 4.18
CA ARG A 202 -25.66 -5.26 5.47
C ARG A 202 -25.89 -3.76 5.64
N GLU A 203 -24.96 -2.93 5.18
CA GLU A 203 -24.96 -1.51 5.52
C GLU A 203 -25.64 -0.64 4.44
N LEU A 204 -25.19 -0.68 3.18
CA LEU A 204 -25.77 0.12 2.09
C LEU A 204 -27.28 -0.06 1.87
N PRO A 205 -27.87 -1.26 2.04
CA PRO A 205 -29.31 -1.43 1.94
C PRO A 205 -30.14 -0.55 2.90
N GLN A 206 -29.55 -0.10 4.02
CA GLN A 206 -30.21 0.81 4.97
C GLN A 206 -30.38 2.24 4.43
N ALA A 207 -29.65 2.60 3.37
CA ALA A 207 -29.68 3.91 2.72
C ALA A 207 -30.00 3.79 1.22
N ALA A 208 -30.83 2.80 0.86
CA ALA A 208 -31.08 2.46 -0.53
C ALA A 208 -31.79 3.61 -1.30
N GLY A 209 -32.69 4.36 -0.67
CA GLY A 209 -33.42 5.47 -1.27
C GLY A 209 -32.51 6.63 -1.62
N VAL A 210 -31.71 7.12 -0.66
CA VAL A 210 -30.76 8.21 -0.92
C VAL A 210 -29.73 7.77 -1.96
N LEU A 211 -29.21 6.54 -1.90
CA LEU A 211 -28.22 6.05 -2.86
C LEU A 211 -28.82 5.81 -4.26
N HIS A 212 -30.08 5.42 -4.34
CA HIS A 212 -30.77 5.31 -5.61
C HIS A 212 -30.91 6.69 -6.26
N HIS A 213 -31.27 7.71 -5.47
CA HIS A 213 -31.39 9.10 -5.93
C HIS A 213 -30.03 9.72 -6.31
N CYS A 214 -29.00 9.51 -5.47
CA CYS A 214 -27.68 10.10 -5.63
C CYS A 214 -26.92 9.55 -6.84
N CYS A 215 -27.00 8.24 -7.00
CA CYS A 215 -25.96 7.52 -7.71
C CYS A 215 -26.48 6.26 -8.42
N SER A 216 -27.80 6.18 -8.65
CA SER A 216 -28.44 5.07 -9.37
C SER A 216 -28.13 3.70 -8.76
N TYR A 217 -27.96 3.64 -7.43
CA TYR A 217 -27.73 2.40 -6.70
C TYR A 217 -28.84 1.38 -7.00
N LYS A 218 -28.44 0.12 -7.13
CA LYS A 218 -29.32 -1.03 -7.25
C LYS A 218 -28.96 -2.03 -6.16
N GLN A 219 -29.96 -2.82 -5.74
CA GLN A 219 -29.74 -3.89 -4.78
C GLN A 219 -28.58 -4.81 -5.23
N GLY A 220 -27.66 -5.06 -4.29
CA GLY A 220 -26.40 -5.76 -4.54
C GLY A 220 -25.23 -4.87 -4.95
N GLY A 221 -25.42 -3.55 -5.11
CA GLY A 221 -24.36 -2.53 -5.12
C GLY A 221 -23.27 -2.63 -6.19
N ARG A 222 -23.47 -3.48 -7.22
CA ARG A 222 -22.43 -3.81 -8.22
C ARG A 222 -21.90 -2.62 -9.03
N ASN A 223 -22.61 -1.51 -9.03
CA ASN A 223 -22.20 -0.27 -9.69
C ASN A 223 -21.21 0.55 -8.86
N LEU A 224 -20.95 0.17 -7.61
CA LEU A 224 -20.03 0.85 -6.70
C LEU A 224 -18.88 -0.06 -6.29
N VAL A 225 -17.77 0.55 -5.90
CA VAL A 225 -16.60 -0.09 -5.27
C VAL A 225 -16.16 0.75 -4.08
N ILE A 226 -15.50 0.12 -3.12
CA ILE A 226 -14.89 0.83 -1.99
C ILE A 226 -13.40 1.05 -2.25
N LEU A 227 -12.88 2.16 -1.78
CA LEU A 227 -11.46 2.42 -1.70
C LEU A 227 -11.07 2.73 -0.26
N THR A 228 -10.01 2.08 0.20
CA THR A 228 -9.48 2.23 1.56
C THR A 228 -8.63 3.50 1.70
N THR A 229 -8.50 3.99 2.92
CA THR A 229 -7.65 5.13 3.29
C THR A 229 -6.61 4.74 4.34
N ALA A 230 -5.64 5.62 4.56
CA ALA A 230 -4.63 5.46 5.60
C ALA A 230 -4.39 6.80 6.33
N PRO A 231 -3.99 6.78 7.63
CA PRO A 231 -3.88 5.61 8.50
C PRO A 231 -5.25 5.09 8.99
N CYS A 232 -5.27 3.86 9.54
CA CYS A 232 -6.49 3.22 10.08
C CYS A 232 -6.83 3.68 11.51
N GLY A 233 -6.90 4.99 11.73
CA GLY A 233 -7.27 5.58 13.02
C GLY A 233 -6.50 6.85 13.34
N VAL A 234 -6.62 7.33 14.59
CA VAL A 234 -6.00 8.60 15.05
C VAL A 234 -4.98 8.40 16.17
N GLN A 235 -4.93 7.21 16.77
CA GLN A 235 -3.97 6.85 17.82
C GLN A 235 -3.52 5.39 17.69
N SER A 236 -2.41 5.04 18.38
CA SER A 236 -1.93 3.66 18.40
C SER A 236 -2.98 2.72 18.98
N GLY A 237 -3.19 1.58 18.34
CA GLY A 237 -4.19 0.60 18.75
C GLY A 237 -5.54 0.77 18.06
N ASP A 238 -5.76 1.86 17.33
CA ASP A 238 -6.92 1.97 16.47
C ASP A 238 -6.77 1.04 15.25
N ARG A 239 -7.91 0.52 14.80
CA ARG A 239 -8.07 -0.17 13.52
C ARG A 239 -9.45 0.21 12.97
N ALA A 240 -9.56 1.48 12.60
CA ALA A 240 -10.76 2.09 12.04
C ALA A 240 -10.42 2.84 10.76
N THR A 241 -11.03 2.46 9.65
CA THR A 241 -10.65 2.97 8.32
C THR A 241 -11.82 3.66 7.66
N TRP A 242 -11.56 4.82 7.05
CA TRP A 242 -12.52 5.44 6.14
C TRP A 242 -12.48 4.71 4.80
N PHE A 243 -13.63 4.23 4.36
CA PHE A 243 -13.83 3.65 3.03
C PHE A 243 -14.68 4.62 2.22
N GLY A 244 -14.09 5.17 1.15
CA GLY A 244 -14.82 5.99 0.19
C GLY A 244 -15.51 5.13 -0.85
N LEU A 245 -16.72 5.51 -1.25
CA LEU A 245 -17.47 4.83 -2.30
C LEU A 245 -17.31 5.56 -3.63
N TYR A 246 -17.07 4.78 -4.68
CA TYR A 246 -16.81 5.25 -6.02
C TYR A 246 -17.61 4.42 -7.02
N TYR A 247 -17.88 4.98 -8.19
CA TYR A 247 -18.42 4.20 -9.29
C TYR A 247 -17.43 3.15 -9.77
N ASN A 248 -17.95 1.94 -10.01
CA ASN A 248 -17.23 0.83 -10.60
C ASN A 248 -17.05 1.02 -12.11
N ILE A 249 -16.15 1.94 -12.49
CA ILE A 249 -15.81 2.25 -13.88
C ILE A 249 -14.48 1.60 -14.23
N SER A 250 -14.35 1.05 -15.44
CA SER A 250 -13.15 0.34 -15.85
C SER A 250 -11.87 1.18 -15.78
N GLY A 251 -10.80 0.57 -15.27
CA GLY A 251 -9.44 1.10 -15.28
C GLY A 251 -9.20 2.19 -14.22
N ALA A 252 -8.21 3.06 -14.47
CA ALA A 252 -7.74 4.06 -13.51
C ALA A 252 -8.74 5.21 -13.24
N ARG A 253 -9.96 5.17 -13.81
CA ARG A 253 -10.95 6.23 -13.68
C ARG A 253 -11.76 6.15 -12.39
N ILE A 254 -11.76 5.02 -11.68
CA ILE A 254 -12.51 4.83 -10.42
C ILE A 254 -12.28 6.00 -9.46
N TYR A 255 -11.02 6.38 -9.25
CA TYR A 255 -10.61 7.46 -8.33
C TYR A 255 -11.20 8.83 -8.66
N LEU A 256 -11.64 9.06 -9.90
CA LEU A 256 -12.21 10.33 -10.37
C LEU A 256 -13.74 10.37 -10.26
N HIS A 257 -14.36 9.29 -9.78
CA HIS A 257 -15.81 9.14 -9.73
C HIS A 257 -16.33 8.80 -8.32
N PRO A 258 -16.00 9.62 -7.30
CA PRO A 258 -16.57 9.44 -5.95
C PRO A 258 -18.06 9.72 -5.97
N VAL A 259 -18.84 8.97 -5.17
CA VAL A 259 -20.28 9.25 -4.97
C VAL A 259 -20.54 10.15 -3.77
N GLY A 260 -19.48 10.64 -3.12
CA GLY A 260 -19.56 11.52 -1.96
C GLY A 260 -20.01 10.82 -0.68
N LEU A 261 -20.02 9.49 -0.63
CA LEU A 261 -20.26 8.69 0.57
C LEU A 261 -18.94 8.10 1.06
N GLU A 262 -18.65 8.27 2.35
CA GLU A 262 -17.54 7.63 3.04
C GLU A 262 -18.03 7.01 4.36
N LEU A 263 -17.51 5.83 4.68
CA LEU A 263 -17.89 5.04 5.87
C LEU A 263 -16.67 4.81 6.75
N LEU A 264 -16.72 5.22 8.01
CA LEU A 264 -15.69 4.90 8.99
C LEU A 264 -16.01 3.56 9.64
N ILE A 265 -15.27 2.52 9.26
CA ILE A 265 -15.49 1.15 9.73
C ILE A 265 -14.45 0.79 10.76
N HIS A 266 -14.91 0.37 11.94
CA HIS A 266 -14.06 -0.18 12.99
C HIS A 266 -14.01 -1.69 12.85
N HIS A 267 -12.87 -2.19 12.35
CA HIS A 267 -12.61 -3.60 12.04
C HIS A 267 -11.52 -4.20 12.93
N LYS A 268 -11.37 -3.66 14.14
CA LYS A 268 -10.38 -4.11 15.13
C LYS A 268 -10.68 -5.48 15.75
N ALA A 269 -11.95 -5.81 15.93
CA ALA A 269 -12.34 -7.06 16.56
C ALA A 269 -11.88 -8.24 15.70
N LEU A 270 -11.43 -9.33 16.33
CA LEU A 270 -10.99 -10.52 15.58
C LEU A 270 -12.14 -11.24 14.89
N ASP A 271 -13.36 -11.03 15.37
CA ASP A 271 -14.60 -11.56 14.81
C ASP A 271 -15.26 -10.48 13.91
N PRO A 272 -15.34 -10.70 12.58
CA PRO A 272 -15.97 -9.75 11.66
C PRO A 272 -17.43 -9.43 11.97
N ALA A 273 -18.15 -10.33 12.65
CA ALA A 273 -19.53 -10.07 13.05
C ALA A 273 -19.65 -8.89 14.03
N GLN A 274 -18.57 -8.55 14.72
CA GLN A 274 -18.51 -7.45 15.69
C GLN A 274 -18.04 -6.12 15.06
N TRP A 275 -17.78 -6.09 13.75
CA TRP A 275 -17.40 -4.87 13.06
C TRP A 275 -18.57 -3.91 12.88
N THR A 276 -18.30 -2.62 13.01
CA THR A 276 -19.32 -1.57 13.07
C THR A 276 -18.94 -0.35 12.26
N ILE A 277 -19.93 0.34 11.70
CA ILE A 277 -19.78 1.72 11.22
C ILE A 277 -19.81 2.66 12.43
N GLN A 278 -18.72 3.41 12.63
CA GLN A 278 -18.64 4.44 13.67
C GLN A 278 -19.15 5.80 13.20
N LYS A 279 -19.03 6.08 11.90
CA LYS A 279 -19.42 7.36 11.31
C LYS A 279 -19.72 7.21 9.83
N VAL A 280 -20.64 8.04 9.36
CA VAL A 280 -20.93 8.22 7.94
C VAL A 280 -20.65 9.67 7.57
N PHE A 281 -20.03 9.87 6.41
CA PHE A 281 -19.92 11.17 5.78
C PHE A 281 -20.60 11.09 4.41
N PHE A 282 -21.56 11.99 4.16
CA PHE A 282 -22.26 12.07 2.89
C PHE A 282 -22.33 13.53 2.42
N GLN A 283 -21.71 13.81 1.27
CA GLN A 283 -21.74 15.07 0.53
C GLN A 283 -21.53 16.33 1.40
N GLY A 284 -20.55 16.28 2.31
CA GLY A 284 -20.19 17.42 3.18
C GLY A 284 -20.76 17.36 4.59
N HIS A 285 -21.64 16.40 4.90
CA HIS A 285 -22.30 16.28 6.19
C HIS A 285 -22.00 14.95 6.88
N TYR A 286 -21.91 14.99 8.21
CA TYR A 286 -21.69 13.80 9.03
C TYR A 286 -23.00 13.26 9.59
N TYR A 287 -23.14 11.93 9.56
CA TYR A 287 -24.26 11.19 10.12
C TYR A 287 -23.74 10.13 11.11
N LYS A 288 -24.60 9.68 12.02
CA LYS A 288 -24.28 8.63 12.99
C LYS A 288 -24.34 7.24 12.35
N SER A 289 -25.24 7.03 11.40
CA SER A 289 -25.45 5.76 10.70
C SER A 289 -26.08 5.99 9.33
N LEU A 290 -26.07 4.97 8.48
CA LEU A 290 -26.76 4.99 7.18
C LEU A 290 -28.28 5.08 7.36
N ALA A 291 -28.86 4.39 8.35
CA ALA A 291 -30.28 4.52 8.66
C ALA A 291 -30.68 5.96 9.03
N GLN A 292 -29.83 6.70 9.75
CA GLN A 292 -30.09 8.12 10.06
C GLN A 292 -30.03 8.99 8.80
N LEU A 293 -29.06 8.73 7.90
CA LEU A 293 -28.96 9.43 6.62
C LEU A 293 -30.24 9.22 5.81
N GLU A 294 -30.72 7.99 5.72
CA GLU A 294 -31.95 7.65 5.01
C GLU A 294 -33.18 8.33 5.63
N GLU A 295 -33.34 8.27 6.95
CA GLU A 295 -34.45 8.93 7.65
C GLU A 295 -34.51 10.44 7.35
N GLN A 296 -33.35 11.12 7.37
CA GLN A 296 -33.28 12.54 7.05
C GLN A 296 -33.52 12.82 5.56
N PHE A 297 -33.10 11.92 4.68
CA PHE A 297 -33.38 12.01 3.25
C PHE A 297 -34.89 11.90 2.98
N GLU A 298 -35.56 10.90 3.55
CA GLU A 298 -37.01 10.69 3.43
C GLU A 298 -37.83 11.85 4.04
N ALA A 299 -37.29 12.49 5.08
CA ALA A 299 -37.87 13.70 5.66
C ALA A 299 -37.62 14.97 4.82
N GLY A 300 -36.92 14.89 3.70
CA GLY A 300 -36.58 16.03 2.84
C GLY A 300 -35.55 16.98 3.45
N GLN A 301 -34.75 16.51 4.41
CA GLN A 301 -33.77 17.33 5.16
C GLN A 301 -32.35 17.23 4.58
N VAL A 302 -32.12 16.32 3.63
CA VAL A 302 -30.83 16.15 2.96
C VAL A 302 -30.94 16.70 1.54
N ASN A 303 -30.14 17.73 1.23
CA ASN A 303 -30.00 18.21 -0.14
C ASN A 303 -28.98 17.32 -0.87
N VAL A 304 -29.45 16.52 -1.84
CA VAL A 304 -28.62 15.53 -2.53
C VAL A 304 -28.18 16.05 -3.89
N VAL A 305 -26.87 16.10 -4.11
CA VAL A 305 -26.28 16.29 -5.43
C VAL A 305 -26.32 14.94 -6.16
N VAL A 306 -27.00 14.92 -7.31
CA VAL A 306 -27.00 13.75 -8.19
C VAL A 306 -25.66 13.68 -8.92
N ILE A 307 -24.99 12.55 -8.81
CA ILE A 307 -23.67 12.32 -9.40
C ILE A 307 -23.87 11.40 -10.60
N PRO A 308 -23.61 11.87 -11.83
CA PRO A 308 -23.86 11.06 -13.01
C PRO A 308 -22.79 9.97 -13.18
N ASP A 309 -23.20 8.81 -13.68
CA ASP A 309 -22.36 7.63 -13.89
C ASP A 309 -21.46 7.73 -15.14
N ASN A 310 -21.71 8.72 -16.01
CA ASN A 310 -21.03 8.90 -17.29
C ASN A 310 -19.65 9.60 -17.22
N GLY A 311 -19.23 10.02 -16.02
CA GLY A 311 -17.89 10.53 -15.77
C GLY A 311 -17.52 11.84 -16.51
N THR A 312 -18.53 12.58 -17.01
CA THR A 312 -18.34 13.84 -17.75
C THR A 312 -19.12 15.02 -17.15
N GLY A 313 -19.78 14.86 -16.00
CA GLY A 313 -20.66 15.88 -15.41
C GLY A 313 -20.00 17.12 -14.82
N TRP A 314 -18.67 17.23 -14.80
CA TRP A 314 -17.96 18.39 -14.22
C TRP A 314 -17.66 19.51 -15.23
N LEU A 315 -18.19 19.46 -16.46
CA LEU A 315 -17.88 20.42 -17.54
C LEU A 315 -19.09 21.18 -18.11
N THR A 316 -20.18 21.35 -17.37
CA THR A 316 -21.28 22.24 -17.81
C THR A 316 -21.76 23.15 -16.70
#